data_AF-A0A2D6E6T2-F1
#
_entry.id   AF-A0A2D6E6T2-F1
#
_cell.length_a   1.000
_cell.length_b   1.000
_cell.length_c   1.000
_cell.angle_alpha   90.00
_cell.angle_beta   90.00
_cell.angle_gamma   90.00
#
_symmetry.space_group_name_H-M   'P 1'
#
loop_
_entity.id
_entity.type
_entity.pdbx_description
1 polymer ?
#
loop_
_entity_poly.entity_id
_entity_poly.type
_entity_poly.pdbx_seq_one_letter_code
_entity_poly.pdbx_strand_id
1 'polypeptide(L)'
;MSLTLYKPNSKNAGAAFTFSIGSDKKNDEPTLFISAIAQHSWNADKKIGSFSGNSSDKGKTVNVKLNLNECGEILSAIRNRHEYSTFHSFEDNSTTIKFTPWNKSVKISKYDPESKGYKDEKIEVPAFGVSISKNKGHTFKIPLDAGETEVLSEYLKFLLQKLFNVRTTRQREAFLSRQDGGGHSSPDKTAAPKPKPEAPEDTDDDDDEDVPF
;
A
#
# COMPACT_ATOMS: atom_id res chain seq x y z
N MET A 1 5.16 9.86 9.86
CA MET A 1 3.93 9.37 10.55
C MET A 1 3.80 7.88 10.29
N SER A 2 3.26 7.12 11.23
CA SER A 2 3.10 5.66 11.07
C SER A 2 1.82 5.16 11.75
N LEU A 3 1.12 4.25 11.08
CA LEU A 3 0.05 3.41 11.62
C LEU A 3 0.65 2.03 11.93
N THR A 4 0.58 1.57 13.17
CA THR A 4 1.12 0.25 13.54
C THR A 4 0.06 -0.63 14.17
N LEU A 5 -0.01 -1.88 13.72
CA LEU A 5 -0.91 -2.90 14.21
C LEU A 5 -0.09 -4.04 14.80
N TYR A 6 -0.40 -4.43 16.03
CA TYR A 6 0.25 -5.53 16.74
C TYR A 6 -0.77 -6.63 17.00
N LYS A 7 -0.59 -7.81 16.39
CA LYS A 7 -1.48 -8.96 16.63
C LYS A 7 -0.68 -10.21 17.02
N PRO A 8 -0.16 -10.25 18.27
CA PRO A 8 0.48 -11.45 18.79
C PRO A 8 -0.56 -12.55 19.07
N ASN A 9 -0.10 -13.79 19.16
CA ASN A 9 -0.92 -14.93 19.60
C ASN A 9 -0.10 -15.94 20.41
N SER A 10 -0.83 -16.83 21.09
CA SER A 10 -0.25 -17.88 21.94
C SER A 10 0.54 -18.94 21.19
N LYS A 11 0.37 -19.05 19.87
CA LYS A 11 1.10 -19.98 19.01
C LYS A 11 2.43 -19.38 18.49
N ASN A 12 2.76 -18.17 18.93
CA ASN A 12 3.93 -17.41 18.47
C ASN A 12 3.98 -17.23 16.94
N ALA A 13 2.82 -17.20 16.29
CA ALA A 13 2.67 -17.04 14.84
C ALA A 13 2.15 -15.66 14.46
N GLY A 14 2.10 -14.74 15.42
CA GLY A 14 1.62 -13.38 15.19
C GLY A 14 2.61 -12.53 14.42
N ALA A 15 2.15 -11.36 13.98
CA ALA A 15 3.00 -10.36 13.35
C ALA A 15 2.59 -8.96 13.81
N ALA A 16 3.53 -8.02 13.68
CA ALA A 16 3.23 -6.61 13.72
C ALA A 16 3.50 -5.99 12.35
N PHE A 17 2.63 -5.09 11.94
CA PHE A 17 2.71 -4.38 10.66
C PHE A 17 2.73 -2.87 10.93
N THR A 18 3.69 -2.17 10.34
CA THR A 18 3.82 -0.73 10.38
C THR A 18 3.69 -0.17 8.97
N PHE A 19 2.68 0.67 8.78
CA PHE A 19 2.46 1.46 7.57
C PHE A 19 2.99 2.86 7.84
N SER A 20 4.08 3.25 7.18
CA SER A 20 4.75 4.53 7.42
C SER A 20 4.80 5.39 6.16
N ILE A 21 4.51 6.68 6.31
CA ILE A 21 4.74 7.68 5.27
C ILE A 21 6.17 8.21 5.46
N GLY A 22 7.05 7.87 4.53
CA GLY A 22 8.41 8.40 4.42
C GLY A 22 8.58 9.26 3.16
N SER A 23 9.81 9.71 2.92
CA SER A 23 10.20 10.37 1.67
C SER A 23 10.96 9.40 0.77
N ASP A 24 10.65 9.42 -0.53
CA ASP A 24 11.47 8.75 -1.53
C ASP A 24 12.83 9.45 -1.65
N LYS A 25 13.92 8.68 -1.71
CA LYS A 25 15.28 9.24 -1.73
C LYS A 25 15.63 9.97 -3.03
N LYS A 26 14.96 9.68 -4.15
CA LYS A 26 15.26 10.24 -5.46
C LYS A 26 14.56 11.57 -5.70
N ASN A 27 13.32 11.70 -5.24
CA ASN A 27 12.48 12.87 -5.53
C ASN A 27 11.84 13.51 -4.29
N ASP A 28 12.17 13.05 -3.09
CA ASP A 28 11.61 13.52 -1.82
C ASP A 28 10.07 13.55 -1.79
N GLU A 29 9.44 12.63 -2.54
CA GLU A 29 7.98 12.52 -2.56
C GLU A 29 7.48 11.64 -1.40
N PRO A 30 6.35 12.01 -0.77
CA PRO A 30 5.68 11.15 0.20
C PRO A 30 5.42 9.75 -0.38
N THR A 31 5.87 8.72 0.32
CA THR A 31 5.81 7.33 -0.12
C THR A 31 5.36 6.42 1.03
N LEU A 32 4.55 5.41 0.70
CA LEU A 32 4.18 4.37 1.65
C LEU A 32 5.27 3.29 1.75
N PHE A 33 5.70 3.03 2.97
CA PHE A 33 6.47 1.84 3.33
C PHE A 33 5.63 0.96 4.24
N ILE A 34 5.65 -0.35 4.00
CA ILE A 34 5.08 -1.34 4.89
C ILE A 34 6.21 -2.17 5.45
N SER A 35 6.39 -2.12 6.77
CA SER A 35 7.30 -3.00 7.49
C SER A 35 6.50 -4.05 8.24
N ALA A 36 6.96 -5.30 8.25
CA ALA A 36 6.38 -6.34 9.10
C ALA A 36 7.48 -7.07 9.88
N ILE A 37 7.13 -7.50 11.09
CA ILE A 37 7.99 -8.26 12.00
C ILE A 37 7.23 -9.44 12.58
N ALA A 38 7.83 -10.62 12.56
CA ALA A 38 7.26 -11.82 13.15
C ALA A 38 7.35 -11.76 14.69
N GLN A 39 6.35 -12.33 15.37
CA GLN A 39 6.38 -12.47 16.82
C GLN A 39 7.60 -13.29 17.27
N HIS A 40 8.28 -12.80 18.31
CA HIS A 40 9.44 -13.44 18.89
C HIS A 40 9.05 -14.42 20.00
N SER A 41 8.20 -13.99 20.93
CA SER A 41 7.79 -14.82 22.07
C SER A 41 6.37 -14.56 22.54
N TRP A 42 5.87 -15.47 23.39
CA TRP A 42 4.59 -15.37 24.09
C TRP A 42 4.77 -15.67 25.58
N ASN A 43 4.32 -14.78 26.44
CA ASN A 43 4.22 -14.99 27.87
C ASN A 43 2.79 -15.47 28.20
N ALA A 44 2.66 -16.74 28.59
CA ALA A 44 1.37 -17.38 28.82
C ALA A 44 0.63 -16.87 30.07
N ASP A 45 1.37 -16.44 31.09
CA ASP A 45 0.80 -15.96 32.36
C ASP A 45 0.21 -14.57 32.18
N LYS A 46 0.96 -13.68 31.51
CA LYS A 46 0.55 -12.30 31.26
C LYS A 46 -0.31 -12.15 30.00
N LYS A 47 -0.40 -13.18 29.16
CA LYS A 47 -1.03 -13.15 27.83
C LYS A 47 -0.46 -12.05 26.93
N ILE A 48 0.87 -11.88 26.94
CA ILE A 48 1.58 -10.83 26.19
C ILE A 48 2.53 -11.46 25.18
N GLY A 49 2.50 -10.99 23.94
CA GLY A 49 3.52 -11.31 22.94
C GLY A 49 4.59 -10.23 22.83
N SER A 50 5.82 -10.62 22.46
CA SER A 50 6.92 -9.70 22.18
C SER A 50 7.38 -9.82 20.73
N PHE A 51 7.83 -8.70 20.15
CA PHE A 51 8.36 -8.61 18.79
C PHE A 51 9.81 -8.12 18.76
N SER A 52 10.27 -7.39 19.79
CA SER A 52 11.56 -6.69 19.77
C SER A 52 12.76 -7.62 19.57
N GLY A 53 12.69 -8.85 20.05
CA GLY A 53 13.75 -9.86 19.87
C GLY A 53 14.02 -10.21 18.40
N ASN A 54 13.08 -9.97 17.49
CA ASN A 54 13.24 -10.22 16.05
C ASN A 54 13.64 -8.95 15.26
N SER A 55 13.80 -7.79 15.90
CA SER A 55 13.97 -6.51 15.20
C SER A 55 15.24 -6.43 14.34
N SER A 56 16.30 -7.13 14.73
CA SER A 56 17.56 -7.23 13.98
C SER A 56 17.64 -8.44 13.05
N ASP A 57 16.65 -9.33 13.06
CA ASP A 57 16.64 -10.54 12.24
C ASP A 57 15.98 -10.27 10.88
N LYS A 58 16.80 -10.30 9.81
CA LYS A 58 16.38 -10.06 8.42
C LYS A 58 15.47 -11.15 7.83
N GLY A 59 15.41 -12.33 8.45
CA GLY A 59 14.49 -13.42 8.10
C GLY A 59 13.15 -13.32 8.86
N LYS A 60 13.11 -12.51 9.91
CA LYS A 60 11.91 -12.24 10.73
C LYS A 60 11.37 -10.83 10.57
N THR A 61 11.90 -10.09 9.60
CA THR A 61 11.46 -8.76 9.22
C THR A 61 11.35 -8.65 7.70
N VAL A 62 10.46 -7.79 7.23
CA VAL A 62 10.37 -7.39 5.83
C VAL A 62 10.00 -5.92 5.75
N ASN A 63 10.51 -5.23 4.72
CA ASN A 63 10.15 -3.86 4.41
C ASN A 63 9.91 -3.76 2.90
N VAL A 64 8.75 -3.23 2.52
CA VAL A 64 8.35 -3.03 1.14
C VAL A 64 7.95 -1.58 0.92
N LYS A 65 8.26 -1.07 -0.26
CA LYS A 65 7.87 0.27 -0.72
C LYS A 65 6.75 0.10 -1.73
N LEU A 66 5.64 0.81 -1.54
CA LEU A 66 4.55 0.82 -2.51
C LEU A 66 4.58 2.09 -3.34
N ASN A 67 4.26 1.95 -4.63
CA ASN A 67 4.10 3.09 -5.52
C ASN A 67 2.69 3.70 -5.39
N LEU A 68 2.47 4.81 -6.11
CA LEU A 68 1.22 5.56 -6.09
C LEU A 68 0.01 4.72 -6.55
N ASN A 69 0.16 4.02 -7.66
CA ASN A 69 -0.93 3.23 -8.25
C ASN A 69 -1.28 2.05 -7.35
N GLU A 70 -0.29 1.41 -6.72
CA GLU A 70 -0.50 0.36 -5.74
C GLU A 70 -1.29 0.85 -4.52
N CYS A 71 -1.02 2.07 -4.04
CA CYS A 71 -1.82 2.68 -2.97
C CYS A 71 -3.28 2.91 -3.41
N GLY A 72 -3.48 3.34 -4.66
CA GLY A 72 -4.82 3.50 -5.25
C GLY A 72 -5.56 2.17 -5.38
N GLU A 73 -4.86 1.12 -5.81
CA GLU A 73 -5.43 -0.22 -6.01
C GLU A 73 -5.79 -0.88 -4.68
N ILE A 74 -4.97 -0.72 -3.64
CA ILE A 74 -5.32 -1.17 -2.28
C ILE A 74 -6.59 -0.46 -1.79
N LEU A 75 -6.71 0.85 -2.03
CA LEU A 75 -7.91 1.60 -1.65
C LEU A 75 -9.16 1.14 -2.44
N SER A 76 -8.99 0.79 -3.71
CA SER A 76 -10.05 0.17 -4.54
C SER A 76 -10.44 -1.19 -3.96
N ALA A 77 -9.46 -2.06 -3.70
CA ALA A 77 -9.65 -3.41 -3.17
C ALA A 77 -10.42 -3.40 -1.84
N ILE A 78 -10.04 -2.51 -0.91
CA ILE A 78 -10.74 -2.36 0.37
C ILE A 78 -12.20 -1.94 0.16
N ARG A 79 -12.44 -0.94 -0.69
CA ARG A 79 -13.78 -0.38 -0.92
C ARG A 79 -14.71 -1.36 -1.61
N ASN A 80 -14.19 -2.07 -2.60
CA ASN A 80 -14.96 -2.93 -3.49
C ASN A 80 -14.89 -4.41 -3.08
N ARG A 81 -14.16 -4.72 -1.99
CA ARG A 81 -13.96 -6.07 -1.46
C ARG A 81 -13.46 -7.08 -2.49
N HIS A 82 -12.45 -6.74 -3.27
CA HIS A 82 -11.71 -7.69 -4.10
C HIS A 82 -10.28 -7.90 -3.58
N GLU A 83 -9.62 -8.97 -4.04
CA GLU A 83 -8.20 -9.18 -3.74
C GLU A 83 -7.36 -8.15 -4.50
N TYR A 84 -6.34 -7.62 -3.83
CA TYR A 84 -5.19 -7.00 -4.47
C TYR A 84 -3.96 -7.88 -4.23
N SER A 85 -3.20 -8.14 -5.28
CA SER A 85 -1.96 -8.92 -5.23
C SER A 85 -0.94 -8.29 -6.17
N THR A 86 0.25 -7.99 -5.66
CA THR A 86 1.39 -7.51 -6.45
C THR A 86 2.62 -8.35 -6.19
N PHE A 87 3.54 -8.34 -7.15
CA PHE A 87 4.82 -9.03 -7.08
C PHE A 87 5.95 -8.05 -7.36
N HIS A 88 6.85 -7.88 -6.40
CA HIS A 88 8.08 -7.13 -6.56
C HIS A 88 9.23 -8.11 -6.67
N SER A 89 10.08 -7.94 -7.68
CA SER A 89 11.34 -8.68 -7.77
C SER A 89 12.50 -7.71 -7.97
N PHE A 90 13.61 -7.99 -7.29
CA PHE A 90 14.87 -7.27 -7.45
C PHE A 90 16.01 -8.23 -7.16
N GLU A 91 16.88 -8.43 -8.15
CA GLU A 91 17.94 -9.45 -8.11
C GLU A 91 17.35 -10.81 -7.69
N ASP A 92 17.92 -11.46 -6.67
CA ASP A 92 17.47 -12.76 -6.17
C ASP A 92 16.33 -12.66 -5.13
N ASN A 93 15.83 -11.46 -4.85
CA ASN A 93 14.76 -11.25 -3.87
C ASN A 93 13.41 -11.05 -4.56
N SER A 94 12.44 -11.83 -4.14
CA SER A 94 11.04 -11.71 -4.56
C SER A 94 10.15 -11.44 -3.35
N THR A 95 9.21 -10.53 -3.52
CA THR A 95 8.21 -10.19 -2.50
C THR A 95 6.82 -10.17 -3.10
N THR A 96 5.92 -10.97 -2.55
CA THR A 96 4.49 -10.93 -2.88
C THR A 96 3.75 -10.20 -1.78
N ILE A 97 2.92 -9.22 -2.14
CA ILE A 97 2.10 -8.45 -1.22
C ILE A 97 0.64 -8.70 -1.59
N LYS A 98 -0.18 -9.10 -0.62
CA LYS A 98 -1.61 -9.36 -0.82
C LYS A 98 -2.48 -8.68 0.22
N PHE A 99 -3.61 -8.18 -0.25
CA PHE A 99 -4.73 -7.71 0.55
C PHE A 99 -5.96 -8.50 0.11
N THR A 100 -6.41 -9.41 0.97
CA THR A 100 -7.50 -10.35 0.64
C THR A 100 -8.72 -10.08 1.53
N PRO A 101 -9.92 -9.86 0.97
CA PRO A 101 -11.13 -9.68 1.74
C PRO A 101 -11.55 -10.97 2.44
N TRP A 102 -12.12 -10.86 3.64
CA TRP A 102 -12.78 -11.96 4.33
C TRP A 102 -13.90 -11.44 5.24
N ASN A 103 -14.72 -12.34 5.77
CA ASN A 103 -15.78 -11.99 6.72
C ASN A 103 -15.37 -12.45 8.12
N LYS A 104 -15.35 -11.50 9.07
CA LYS A 104 -15.08 -11.81 10.47
C LYS A 104 -16.39 -12.04 11.20
N SER A 105 -16.52 -13.21 11.84
CA SER A 105 -17.63 -13.45 12.76
C SER A 105 -17.40 -12.71 14.08
N VAL A 106 -18.33 -11.83 14.44
CA VAL A 106 -18.33 -11.03 15.68
C VAL A 106 -19.56 -11.37 16.49
N LYS A 107 -19.35 -11.55 17.79
CA LYS A 107 -20.43 -11.81 18.75
C LYS A 107 -21.05 -10.48 19.18
N ILE A 108 -22.36 -10.34 18.99
CA ILE A 108 -23.15 -9.22 19.50
C ILE A 108 -24.13 -9.73 20.55
N SER A 109 -24.45 -8.88 21.51
CA SER A 109 -25.43 -9.18 22.55
C SER A 109 -26.68 -8.35 22.30
N LYS A 110 -27.78 -9.01 21.97
CA LYS A 110 -29.05 -8.35 21.62
C LYS A 110 -30.09 -8.65 22.68
N TYR A 111 -30.81 -7.60 23.11
CA TYR A 111 -31.91 -7.77 24.04
C TYR A 111 -33.07 -8.51 23.35
N ASP A 112 -33.53 -9.57 23.98
CA ASP A 112 -34.67 -10.38 23.56
C ASP A 112 -35.88 -10.08 24.48
N PRO A 113 -36.94 -9.44 23.96
CA PRO A 113 -38.14 -9.12 24.71
C PRO A 113 -38.87 -10.35 25.27
N GLU A 114 -38.79 -11.51 24.60
CA GLU A 114 -39.52 -12.72 25.02
C GLU A 114 -38.88 -13.38 26.25
N SER A 115 -37.56 -13.50 26.24
CA SER A 115 -36.81 -14.05 27.38
C SER A 115 -36.45 -13.01 28.45
N LYS A 116 -36.78 -11.72 28.23
CA LYS A 116 -36.40 -10.59 29.08
C LYS A 116 -34.90 -10.58 29.42
N GLY A 117 -34.06 -10.92 28.45
CA GLY A 117 -32.63 -11.13 28.65
C GLY A 117 -31.83 -10.79 27.40
N TYR A 118 -30.50 -10.86 27.52
CA TYR A 118 -29.60 -10.69 26.39
C TYR A 118 -29.24 -12.04 25.78
N LYS A 119 -29.42 -12.17 24.46
CA LYS A 119 -28.98 -13.33 23.70
C LYS A 119 -27.79 -12.95 22.84
N ASP A 120 -26.85 -13.88 22.78
CA ASP A 120 -25.68 -13.75 21.95
C ASP A 120 -26.00 -14.19 20.52
N GLU A 121 -25.74 -13.31 19.57
CA GLU A 121 -25.87 -13.57 18.13
C GLU A 121 -24.51 -13.35 17.46
N LYS A 122 -24.26 -14.06 16.36
CA LYS A 122 -23.07 -13.84 15.55
C LYS A 122 -23.47 -13.10 14.29
N ILE A 123 -22.83 -11.96 14.05
CA ILE A 123 -22.90 -11.25 12.78
C ILE A 123 -21.58 -11.38 12.04
N GLU A 124 -21.62 -11.29 10.73
CA GLU A 124 -20.43 -11.16 9.90
C GLU A 124 -20.15 -9.69 9.64
N VAL A 125 -18.90 -9.27 9.85
CA VAL A 125 -18.44 -7.93 9.52
C VAL A 125 -17.33 -7.99 8.47
N PRO A 126 -17.26 -7.01 7.55
CA PRO A 126 -16.19 -6.95 6.56
C PRO A 126 -14.83 -6.83 7.23
N ALA A 127 -13.88 -7.65 6.80
CA ALA A 127 -12.50 -7.64 7.25
C ALA A 127 -11.54 -7.87 6.07
N PHE A 128 -10.25 -7.68 6.31
CA PHE A 128 -9.18 -7.93 5.33
C PHE A 128 -8.03 -8.71 5.94
N GLY A 129 -7.28 -9.43 5.13
CA GLY A 129 -6.02 -10.06 5.50
C GLY A 129 -4.90 -9.41 4.70
N VAL A 130 -3.84 -8.97 5.37
CA VAL A 130 -2.62 -8.52 4.70
C VAL A 130 -1.59 -9.62 4.82
N SER A 131 -0.94 -9.95 3.70
CA SER A 131 0.22 -10.82 3.72
C SER A 131 1.38 -10.27 2.90
N ILE A 132 2.59 -10.43 3.42
CA ILE A 132 3.83 -10.14 2.72
C ILE A 132 4.69 -11.40 2.78
N SER A 133 5.01 -11.96 1.62
CA SER A 133 5.84 -13.16 1.51
C SER A 133 7.16 -12.81 0.85
N LYS A 134 8.28 -13.06 1.53
CA LYS A 134 9.63 -12.92 0.99
C LYS A 134 10.15 -14.28 0.56
N ASN A 135 10.49 -14.41 -0.72
CA ASN A 135 10.97 -15.64 -1.35
C ASN A 135 10.00 -16.82 -1.05
N LYS A 136 10.46 -18.06 -1.18
CA LYS A 136 9.63 -19.26 -0.95
C LYS A 136 9.40 -19.63 0.54
N GLY A 137 9.71 -18.77 1.51
CA GLY A 137 9.78 -19.21 2.92
C GLY A 137 9.17 -18.30 3.99
N HIS A 138 9.33 -16.97 3.90
CA HIS A 138 8.99 -16.09 5.01
C HIS A 138 7.73 -15.28 4.71
N THR A 139 6.59 -15.73 5.25
CA THR A 139 5.31 -15.03 5.11
C THR A 139 4.89 -14.39 6.43
N PHE A 140 4.64 -13.09 6.38
CA PHE A 140 4.06 -12.29 7.45
C PHE A 140 2.58 -12.10 7.15
N LYS A 141 1.70 -12.34 8.13
CA LYS A 141 0.25 -12.18 7.96
C LYS A 141 -0.33 -11.40 9.12
N ILE A 142 -1.27 -10.50 8.82
CA ILE A 142 -2.06 -9.82 9.85
C ILE A 142 -3.51 -9.67 9.37
N PRO A 143 -4.50 -10.05 10.20
CA PRO A 143 -5.89 -9.71 9.92
C PRO A 143 -6.14 -8.24 10.26
N LEU A 144 -6.86 -7.55 9.40
CA LEU A 144 -7.44 -6.23 9.62
C LEU A 144 -8.92 -6.37 9.93
N ASP A 145 -9.34 -5.87 11.08
CA ASP A 145 -10.74 -5.76 11.46
C ASP A 145 -11.41 -4.60 10.69
N ALA A 146 -12.75 -4.54 10.72
CA ALA A 146 -13.51 -3.51 10.01
C ALA A 146 -13.00 -2.08 10.30
N GLY A 147 -12.82 -1.73 11.58
CA GLY A 147 -12.32 -0.41 11.97
C GLY A 147 -10.87 -0.16 11.54
N GLU A 148 -10.00 -1.17 11.59
CA GLU A 148 -8.60 -1.03 11.13
C GLU A 148 -8.52 -0.84 9.61
N THR A 149 -9.47 -1.45 8.88
CA THR A 149 -9.61 -1.32 7.44
C THR A 149 -10.03 0.10 7.03
N GLU A 150 -10.95 0.71 7.79
CA GLU A 150 -11.34 2.12 7.61
C GLU A 150 -10.17 3.07 7.90
N VAL A 151 -9.46 2.87 9.02
CA VAL A 151 -8.31 3.70 9.40
C VAL A 151 -7.19 3.60 8.37
N LEU A 152 -6.89 2.40 7.87
CA LEU A 152 -5.90 2.22 6.81
C LEU A 152 -6.32 2.93 5.52
N SER A 153 -7.61 2.85 5.16
CA SER A 153 -8.15 3.55 3.98
C SER A 153 -7.96 5.05 4.09
N GLU A 154 -8.27 5.64 5.24
CA GLU A 154 -8.10 7.07 5.46
C GLU A 154 -6.62 7.47 5.49
N TYR A 155 -5.76 6.61 6.06
CA TYR A 155 -4.31 6.80 6.02
C TYR A 155 -3.75 6.82 4.58
N LEU A 156 -4.25 5.94 3.70
CA LEU A 156 -3.90 5.93 2.29
C LEU A 156 -4.38 7.21 1.58
N LYS A 157 -5.62 7.64 1.80
CA LYS A 157 -6.13 8.90 1.23
C LYS A 157 -5.30 10.10 1.67
N PHE A 158 -4.94 10.16 2.96
CA PHE A 158 -4.08 11.22 3.50
C PHE A 158 -2.70 11.25 2.81
N LEU A 159 -2.07 10.09 2.60
CA LEU A 159 -0.83 9.99 1.83
C LEU A 159 -1.00 10.53 0.41
N LEU A 160 -2.05 10.11 -0.31
CA LEU A 160 -2.31 10.54 -1.68
C LEU A 160 -2.48 12.05 -1.78
N GLN A 161 -3.28 12.64 -0.88
CA GLN A 161 -3.46 14.09 -0.80
C GLN A 161 -2.13 14.80 -0.52
N LYS A 162 -1.33 14.29 0.40
CA LYS A 162 -0.01 14.86 0.72
C LYS A 162 0.91 14.84 -0.51
N LEU A 163 0.93 13.73 -1.25
CA LEU A 163 1.70 13.60 -2.47
C LEU A 163 1.26 14.61 -3.54
N PHE A 164 -0.05 14.70 -3.80
CA PHE A 164 -0.58 15.63 -4.81
C PHE A 164 -0.30 17.08 -4.44
N ASN A 165 -0.44 17.46 -3.16
CA ASN A 165 -0.09 18.79 -2.70
C ASN A 165 1.40 19.12 -2.95
N VAL A 166 2.32 18.19 -2.70
CA VAL A 166 3.75 18.38 -2.99
C VAL A 166 3.97 18.58 -4.49
N ARG A 167 3.37 17.74 -5.34
CA ARG A 167 3.52 17.84 -6.81
C ARG A 167 2.94 19.13 -7.36
N THR A 168 1.74 19.52 -6.92
CA THR A 168 1.10 20.77 -7.34
C THR A 168 1.92 21.99 -6.94
N THR A 169 2.48 22.02 -5.72
CA THR A 169 3.34 23.12 -5.27
C THR A 169 4.60 23.22 -6.12
N ARG A 170 5.30 22.10 -6.36
CA ARG A 170 6.51 22.08 -7.21
C ARG A 170 6.23 22.56 -8.63
N GLN A 171 5.11 22.14 -9.22
CA GLN A 171 4.70 22.60 -10.54
C GLN A 171 4.45 24.11 -10.58
N ARG A 172 3.80 24.66 -9.54
CA ARG A 172 3.56 26.11 -9.42
C ARG A 172 4.86 26.90 -9.29
N GLU A 173 5.77 26.46 -8.44
CA GLU A 173 7.08 27.11 -8.26
C GLU A 173 7.92 27.09 -9.55
N ALA A 174 7.94 25.94 -10.24
CA ALA A 174 8.59 25.81 -11.54
C ALA A 174 7.98 26.74 -12.60
N PHE A 175 6.67 26.97 -12.55
CA PHE A 175 6.00 27.92 -13.45
C PHE A 175 6.40 29.38 -13.15
N LEU A 176 6.37 29.80 -11.88
CA LEU A 176 6.72 31.17 -11.48
C LEU A 176 8.19 31.51 -11.78
N SER A 177 9.12 30.59 -11.48
CA SER A 177 10.55 30.79 -11.78
C SER A 177 10.85 30.99 -13.27
N ARG A 178 10.03 30.45 -14.17
CA ARG A 178 10.16 30.65 -15.62
C ARG A 178 9.66 32.02 -16.08
N GLN A 179 8.72 32.64 -15.36
CA GLN A 179 8.25 33.99 -15.66
C GLN A 179 9.28 35.05 -15.24
N ASP A 180 9.93 34.86 -14.09
CA ASP A 180 10.93 35.82 -13.57
C ASP A 180 12.29 35.75 -14.27
N GLY A 181 12.59 34.63 -14.96
CA GLY A 181 13.82 34.44 -15.75
C GLY A 181 13.76 34.92 -17.20
N GLY A 182 12.66 35.56 -17.62
CA GLY A 182 12.38 35.99 -18.99
C GLY A 182 13.11 37.26 -19.43
N GLY A 183 14.45 37.25 -19.43
CA GLY A 183 15.22 38.16 -20.29
C GLY A 183 14.94 37.83 -21.76
N HIS A 184 14.41 38.80 -22.48
CA HIS A 184 14.07 38.71 -23.90
C HIS A 184 15.33 38.43 -24.74
N SER A 185 15.55 37.18 -25.15
CA SER A 185 16.41 36.86 -26.29
C SER A 185 15.53 36.39 -27.44
N SER A 186 15.25 37.30 -28.36
CA SER A 186 14.55 37.03 -29.61
C SER A 186 15.21 35.87 -30.37
N PRO A 187 14.44 34.93 -30.95
CA PRO A 187 15.02 33.95 -31.84
C PRO A 187 15.46 34.62 -33.15
N ASP A 188 16.74 34.44 -33.48
CA ASP A 188 17.34 34.87 -34.75
C ASP A 188 16.62 34.17 -35.92
N LYS A 189 16.05 34.97 -36.82
CA LYS A 189 15.36 34.51 -38.02
C LYS A 189 16.37 34.23 -39.13
N THR A 190 17.13 33.13 -39.06
CA THR A 190 17.76 32.56 -40.27
C THR A 190 18.09 31.07 -40.09
N ALA A 191 17.14 30.19 -40.39
CA ALA A 191 17.45 28.83 -40.85
C ALA A 191 16.25 28.25 -41.62
N ALA A 192 16.46 27.95 -42.91
CA ALA A 192 15.48 27.27 -43.76
C ALA A 192 15.20 25.84 -43.26
N PRO A 193 13.99 25.29 -43.45
CA PRO A 193 13.68 23.93 -43.03
C PRO A 193 14.36 22.91 -43.97
N LYS A 194 15.07 21.93 -43.40
CA LYS A 194 15.54 20.74 -44.14
C LYS A 194 14.36 19.77 -44.38
N PRO A 195 14.37 19.01 -45.48
CA PRO A 195 13.28 18.10 -45.82
C PRO A 195 13.23 16.90 -44.85
N LYS A 196 11.99 16.47 -44.60
CA LYS A 196 11.57 15.40 -43.69
C LYS A 196 11.99 14.03 -44.26
N PRO A 197 12.56 13.09 -43.49
CA PRO A 197 12.72 11.70 -43.94
C PRO A 197 11.35 11.01 -44.02
N GLU A 198 11.15 10.23 -45.08
CA GLU A 198 9.99 9.35 -45.27
C GLU A 198 9.91 8.29 -44.17
N ALA A 199 8.68 7.99 -43.74
CA ALA A 199 8.38 6.97 -42.75
C ALA A 199 8.61 5.56 -43.33
N PRO A 200 9.16 4.61 -42.56
CA PRO A 200 9.15 3.20 -42.96
C PRO A 200 7.73 2.63 -42.90
N GLU A 201 7.42 1.79 -43.89
CA GLU A 201 6.18 1.05 -44.03
C GLU A 201 5.92 0.11 -42.83
N ASP A 202 4.66 0.08 -42.42
CA ASP A 202 4.07 -0.91 -41.51
C ASP A 202 4.25 -2.32 -42.07
N THR A 203 4.74 -3.22 -41.20
CA THR A 203 4.42 -4.64 -41.29
C THR A 203 3.68 -5.01 -40.01
N ASP A 204 2.39 -5.27 -40.17
CA ASP A 204 1.51 -5.97 -39.22
C ASP A 204 2.16 -7.27 -38.74
N ASP A 205 1.99 -7.58 -37.45
CA ASP A 205 1.75 -8.95 -36.94
C ASP A 205 1.42 -8.90 -35.42
N ASP A 206 0.12 -8.99 -35.14
CA ASP A 206 -0.56 -9.79 -34.09
C ASP A 206 -0.09 -9.77 -32.62
N ASP A 207 -0.87 -9.10 -31.75
CA ASP A 207 -1.65 -9.71 -30.65
C ASP A 207 -2.12 -8.61 -29.65
N ASP A 208 -3.14 -7.83 -30.05
CA ASP A 208 -3.83 -6.90 -29.15
C ASP A 208 -5.01 -7.63 -28.47
N GLU A 209 -4.82 -8.08 -27.22
CA GLU A 209 -5.95 -8.22 -26.29
C GLU A 209 -6.49 -6.81 -26.00
N ASP A 210 -7.58 -6.46 -26.70
CA ASP A 210 -8.34 -5.22 -26.55
C ASP A 210 -8.57 -4.85 -25.08
N VAL A 211 -7.77 -3.89 -24.62
CA VAL A 211 -8.15 -3.00 -23.51
C VAL A 211 -9.19 -2.06 -24.10
N PRO A 212 -10.41 -1.92 -23.54
CA PRO A 212 -11.46 -1.13 -24.20
C PRO A 212 -11.16 0.37 -24.07
N PHE A 213 -10.33 0.90 -24.97
CA PHE A 213 -10.15 2.33 -25.26
C PHE A 213 -9.76 2.56 -26.71
#